data_AF-A0AA86JEL2-F1
#
_entry.id   AF-A0AA86JEL2-F1
#
_cell.length_a   1.000
_cell.length_b   1.000
_cell.length_c   1.000
_cell.angle_alpha   90.00
_cell.angle_beta   90.00
_cell.angle_gamma   90.00
#
_symmetry.space_group_name_H-M   'P 1'
#
loop_
_entity.id
_entity.type
_entity.pdbx_description
1 polymer ?
#
loop_
_entity_poly.entity_id
_entity_poly.type
_entity_poly.pdbx_seq_one_letter_code
_entity_poly.pdbx_strand_id
1 'polypeptide(L)'
;MARKNRDYWRKRSEQVQESLLNKSDIYAADLERQYKLAMTEIQKEIEVWYKRFAKNNCISYAEAKRLLNTNELKEFRWNVDDYIKYGQKNAVNPYWMEELENASAKVHITRLEALKLQVQQHVETLIGNQLDDTDNLIRNLYKETYYRNVFELQKGFNTGFTFAAFNENELDKVLSKPWTIDGIEFSKRIWGEYRPQLVETLHTQLTQTLIQGKAPDKAIQVIVSKFNTTRKKAANLVMTESAYFSSLSRNDCYRDLGIEEFENVATLDTKTSDTCQTMDGTHFPLSEYEVHVTAPPFHNYCRTTTCPYFNDEFTIGEKRAARSINDKTEYIPGNIKYREWKKRYVKESSKLDEGDLLDKVKSLFQNPTKSKVNEFKNELENVQNEDVKKLLSQSEERVNFAKSTKKSSYFNKDEKMVYLKDNADSSTVAHELFHEIDNTYQISESGMIINQIESDYNRLKNMALGYGKEIDEMIYSKYPNIFYTNDFNKTIVYKEYRGISDIIHGMTNGKIDLAYGHRQKGYWNGENALAKETWAQYGRMLYENNDDVLKVLQELFPETTSEINRILKEMIK
;
A
#
# COMPACT_ATOMS: atom_id res chain seq x y z
N MET A 1 -20.09 6.46 -11.89
CA MET A 1 -19.80 6.25 -10.45
C MET A 1 -18.38 6.67 -10.08
N ALA A 2 -17.42 6.61 -11.01
CA ALA A 2 -16.03 7.08 -10.92
C ALA A 2 -15.75 8.36 -10.10
N ARG A 3 -16.42 9.49 -10.41
CA ARG A 3 -16.20 10.77 -9.70
C ARG A 3 -16.35 10.69 -8.18
N LYS A 4 -17.29 9.88 -7.68
CA LYS A 4 -17.51 9.73 -6.22
C LYS A 4 -16.36 8.99 -5.52
N ASN A 5 -15.63 8.14 -6.24
CA ASN A 5 -14.51 7.38 -5.69
C ASN A 5 -13.25 8.23 -5.60
N ARG A 6 -12.91 8.91 -6.70
CA ARG A 6 -11.79 9.84 -6.77
C ARG A 6 -11.87 10.94 -5.71
N ASP A 7 -13.03 11.61 -5.57
CA ASP A 7 -13.21 12.69 -4.60
C ASP A 7 -13.04 12.24 -3.15
N TYR A 8 -13.40 10.98 -2.85
CA TYR A 8 -13.19 10.40 -1.52
C TYR A 8 -11.70 10.25 -1.20
N TRP A 9 -10.93 9.62 -2.09
CA TRP A 9 -9.50 9.39 -1.87
C TRP A 9 -8.73 10.70 -1.79
N ARG A 10 -9.04 11.67 -2.67
CA ARG A 10 -8.49 13.02 -2.59
C ARG A 10 -8.75 13.64 -1.22
N LYS A 11 -10.01 13.67 -0.78
CA LYS A 11 -10.40 14.26 0.52
C LYS A 11 -9.73 13.56 1.71
N ARG A 12 -9.57 12.23 1.67
CA ARG A 12 -8.90 11.49 2.76
C ARG A 12 -7.40 11.75 2.77
N SER A 13 -6.75 11.72 1.62
CA SER A 13 -5.33 12.05 1.50
C SER A 13 -5.05 13.49 1.94
N GLU A 14 -5.90 14.45 1.58
CA GLU A 14 -5.81 15.84 2.06
C GLU A 14 -5.91 15.93 3.59
N GLN A 15 -6.89 15.26 4.21
CA GLN A 15 -7.04 15.24 5.67
C GLN A 15 -5.84 14.62 6.39
N VAL A 16 -5.30 13.52 5.86
CA VAL A 16 -4.08 12.89 6.40
C VAL A 16 -2.90 13.84 6.24
N GLN A 17 -2.74 14.47 5.06
CA GLN A 17 -1.66 15.41 4.79
C GLN A 17 -1.72 16.64 5.70
N GLU A 18 -2.90 17.24 5.88
CA GLU A 18 -3.08 18.38 6.79
C GLU A 18 -2.70 18.03 8.23
N SER A 19 -3.08 16.84 8.70
CA SER A 19 -2.69 16.37 10.04
C SER A 19 -1.16 16.18 10.18
N LEU A 20 -0.46 15.78 9.12
CA LEU A 20 0.99 15.59 9.12
C LEU A 20 1.73 16.94 9.02
N LEU A 21 1.23 17.86 8.20
CA LEU A 21 1.75 19.22 8.08
C LEU A 21 1.66 19.97 9.41
N ASN A 22 0.51 19.90 10.09
CA ASN A 22 0.33 20.54 11.40
C ASN A 22 1.38 20.08 12.43
N LYS A 23 1.80 18.82 12.41
CA LYS A 23 2.87 18.32 13.30
C LYS A 23 4.22 18.92 12.97
N SER A 24 4.52 19.01 11.68
CA SER A 24 5.77 19.60 11.19
C SER A 24 5.82 21.10 11.49
N ASP A 25 4.69 21.81 11.32
CA ASP A 25 4.56 23.23 11.65
C ASP A 25 4.71 23.51 13.16
N ILE A 26 4.12 22.66 14.02
CA ILE A 26 4.28 22.77 15.48
C ILE A 26 5.75 22.60 15.86
N TYR A 27 6.43 21.59 15.30
CA TYR A 27 7.84 21.38 15.60
C TYR A 27 8.72 22.50 15.02
N ALA A 28 8.45 22.97 13.80
CA ALA A 28 9.15 24.11 13.23
C ALA A 28 9.03 25.35 14.13
N ALA A 29 7.83 25.63 14.67
CA ALA A 29 7.62 26.73 15.60
C ALA A 29 8.37 26.54 16.94
N ASP A 30 8.44 25.31 17.46
CA ASP A 30 9.25 25.02 18.65
C ASP A 30 10.74 25.18 18.37
N LEU A 31 11.23 24.71 17.23
CA LEU A 31 12.61 24.89 16.80
C LEU A 31 12.96 26.38 16.69
N GLU A 32 12.08 27.20 16.11
CA GLU A 32 12.26 28.65 16.10
C GLU A 32 12.39 29.25 17.52
N ARG A 33 11.62 28.74 18.48
CA ARG A 33 11.68 29.14 19.89
C ARG A 33 13.01 28.71 20.52
N GLN A 34 13.48 27.48 20.28
CA GLN A 34 14.77 26.98 20.76
C GLN A 34 15.93 27.87 20.27
N TYR A 35 15.93 28.24 18.98
CA TYR A 35 16.93 29.16 18.43
C TYR A 35 16.90 30.55 19.09
N LYS A 36 15.70 31.10 19.35
CA LYS A 36 15.55 32.39 20.05
C LYS A 36 16.06 32.34 21.50
N LEU A 37 15.80 31.24 22.20
CA LEU A 37 16.29 31.02 23.56
C LEU A 37 17.82 30.91 23.58
N ALA A 38 18.41 30.07 22.71
CA ALA A 38 19.86 29.93 22.60
C ALA A 38 20.54 31.28 22.28
N MET A 39 19.97 32.05 21.35
CA MET A 39 20.45 33.39 21.02
C MET A 39 20.39 34.34 22.21
N THR A 40 19.31 34.29 23.01
CA THR A 40 19.14 35.14 24.20
C THR A 40 20.16 34.79 25.28
N GLU A 41 20.39 33.50 25.54
CA GLU A 41 21.40 33.07 26.52
C GLU A 41 22.83 33.42 26.04
N ILE A 42 23.15 33.27 24.76
CA ILE A 42 24.44 33.70 24.21
C ILE A 42 24.65 35.21 24.39
N GLN A 43 23.63 36.03 24.07
CA GLN A 43 23.73 37.47 24.26
C GLN A 43 23.94 37.83 25.74
N LYS A 44 23.19 37.19 26.64
CA LYS A 44 23.30 37.38 28.08
C LYS A 44 24.68 36.95 28.59
N GLU A 45 25.25 35.86 28.09
CA GLU A 45 26.58 35.39 28.50
C GLU A 45 27.66 36.39 28.07
N ILE A 46 27.56 36.92 26.84
CA ILE A 46 28.42 38.00 26.36
C ILE A 46 28.27 39.24 27.25
N GLU A 47 27.04 39.67 27.56
CA GLU A 47 26.80 40.86 28.40
C GLU A 47 27.29 40.69 29.85
N VAL A 48 27.06 39.52 30.45
CA VAL A 48 27.56 39.17 31.80
C VAL A 48 29.08 39.21 31.82
N TRP A 49 29.72 38.68 30.77
CA TRP A 49 31.16 38.75 30.60
C TRP A 49 31.66 40.21 30.56
N TYR A 50 31.03 41.09 29.77
CA TYR A 50 31.38 42.52 29.74
C TYR A 50 31.14 43.23 31.07
N LYS A 51 30.05 42.90 31.80
CA LYS A 51 29.78 43.45 33.13
C LYS A 51 30.83 43.02 34.16
N ARG A 52 31.25 41.75 34.13
CA ARG A 52 32.33 41.23 34.97
C ARG A 52 33.65 41.90 34.64
N PHE A 53 33.95 42.08 33.35
CA PHE A 53 35.14 42.81 32.90
C PHE A 53 35.14 44.26 33.42
N ALA A 54 34.02 44.98 33.32
CA ALA A 54 33.88 46.34 33.85
C ALA A 54 34.19 46.39 35.36
N LYS A 55 33.56 45.49 36.12
CA LYS A 55 33.71 45.41 37.58
C LYS A 55 35.14 45.08 38.01
N ASN A 56 35.77 44.10 37.38
CA ASN A 56 37.11 43.64 37.75
C ASN A 56 38.21 44.66 37.45
N ASN A 57 37.97 45.55 36.48
CA ASN A 57 38.92 46.60 36.09
C ASN A 57 38.55 47.99 36.64
N CYS A 58 37.52 48.08 37.48
CA CYS A 58 37.02 49.35 38.03
C CYS A 58 36.68 50.41 36.96
N ILE A 59 36.23 49.97 35.79
CA ILE A 59 35.83 50.85 34.67
C ILE A 59 34.30 50.81 34.49
N SER A 60 33.74 51.84 33.86
CA SER A 60 32.32 51.84 33.53
C SER A 60 31.97 50.75 32.50
N TYR A 61 30.71 50.31 32.45
CA TYR A 61 30.26 49.37 31.42
C TYR A 61 30.47 49.93 29.99
N ALA A 62 30.33 51.24 29.82
CA ALA A 62 30.59 51.90 28.54
C ALA A 62 32.09 51.89 28.16
N GLU A 63 32.99 52.03 29.15
CA GLU A 63 34.43 51.87 28.97
C GLU A 63 34.82 50.40 28.74
N ALA A 64 34.21 49.45 29.46
CA ALA A 64 34.40 48.02 29.25
C ALA A 64 34.06 47.58 27.83
N LYS A 65 33.05 48.20 27.20
CA LYS A 65 32.73 48.01 25.78
C LYS A 65 33.75 48.64 24.81
N ARG A 66 34.67 49.50 25.28
CA ARG A 66 35.65 50.26 24.47
C ARG A 66 37.11 49.84 24.69
N LEU A 67 37.49 49.31 25.86
CA LEU A 67 38.88 49.21 26.34
C LEU A 67 39.54 47.82 26.26
N LEU A 68 39.10 46.93 25.38
CA LEU A 68 39.72 45.60 25.28
C LEU A 68 41.03 45.65 24.48
N ASN A 69 42.14 45.90 25.19
CA ASN A 69 43.50 45.72 24.69
C ASN A 69 44.26 44.63 25.47
N THR A 70 45.36 44.18 24.86
CA THR A 70 45.78 42.78 24.72
C THR A 70 46.48 42.13 25.93
N ASN A 71 46.39 42.63 27.17
CA ASN A 71 47.37 42.19 28.19
C ASN A 71 46.90 41.71 29.58
N GLU A 72 45.61 41.47 29.84
CA GLU A 72 45.23 40.90 31.15
C GLU A 72 44.43 39.61 31.05
N LEU A 73 45.20 38.53 31.08
CA LEU A 73 44.78 37.16 30.83
C LEU A 73 44.99 36.23 32.01
N LYS A 74 44.53 36.64 33.20
CA LYS A 74 44.32 35.68 34.29
C LYS A 74 42.98 35.85 35.00
N GLU A 75 42.51 34.66 35.38
CA GLU A 75 41.35 34.29 36.18
C GLU A 75 39.95 34.32 35.54
N PHE A 76 39.36 33.12 35.52
CA PHE A 76 37.92 32.85 35.58
C PHE A 76 37.68 31.73 36.60
N ARG A 77 36.56 31.83 37.34
CA ARG A 77 36.18 30.92 38.44
C ARG A 77 34.98 30.03 38.07
N TRP A 78 34.99 29.43 36.89
CA TRP A 78 34.31 28.17 36.59
C TRP A 78 35.39 27.26 36.04
N ASN A 79 35.61 26.07 36.62
CA ASN A 79 36.60 25.15 36.07
C ASN A 79 36.02 24.48 34.81
N VAL A 80 36.90 24.01 33.93
CA VAL A 80 36.45 23.28 32.74
C VAL A 80 35.67 22.02 33.10
N ASP A 81 35.88 21.46 34.29
CA ASP A 81 35.14 20.30 34.82
C ASP A 81 33.64 20.57 35.00
N ASP A 82 33.24 21.80 35.35
CA ASP A 82 31.83 22.20 35.42
C ASP A 82 31.18 22.18 34.02
N TYR A 83 31.94 22.51 32.98
CA TYR A 83 31.50 22.40 31.59
C TYR A 83 31.46 20.96 31.09
N ILE A 84 32.42 20.12 31.48
CA ILE A 84 32.40 18.68 31.21
C ILE A 84 31.15 18.04 31.83
N LYS A 85 30.84 18.34 33.10
CA LYS A 85 29.63 17.85 33.78
C LYS A 85 28.35 18.33 33.10
N TYR A 86 28.31 19.58 32.63
CA TYR A 86 27.16 20.11 31.91
C TYR A 86 27.02 19.48 30.51
N GLY A 87 28.13 19.28 29.79
CA GLY A 87 28.18 18.61 28.49
C GLY A 87 27.74 17.13 28.57
N GLN A 88 28.19 16.40 29.59
CA GLN A 88 27.75 15.01 29.84
C GLN A 88 26.24 14.89 30.09
N LYS A 89 25.62 15.91 30.72
CA LYS A 89 24.17 15.91 31.00
C LYS A 89 23.29 16.23 29.79
N ASN A 90 23.83 16.87 28.75
CA ASN A 90 23.06 17.36 27.60
C ASN A 90 23.34 16.57 26.31
N ALA A 91 23.73 15.29 26.42
CA ALA A 91 23.98 14.37 25.29
C ALA A 91 24.84 15.01 24.19
N VAL A 92 25.97 15.61 24.57
CA VAL A 92 26.79 16.38 23.63
C VAL A 92 27.75 15.45 22.87
N ASN A 93 27.90 15.72 21.57
CA ASN A 93 28.79 15.04 20.63
C ASN A 93 30.14 14.60 21.24
N PRO A 94 30.59 13.35 21.01
CA PRO A 94 31.89 12.84 21.49
C PRO A 94 33.10 13.73 21.16
N TYR A 95 33.12 14.36 19.99
CA TYR A 95 34.21 15.25 19.57
C TYR A 95 34.27 16.53 20.43
N TRP A 96 33.12 17.10 20.80
CA TRP A 96 33.07 18.26 21.69
C TRP A 96 33.44 17.89 23.13
N MET A 97 33.05 16.69 23.57
CA MET A 97 33.47 16.15 24.87
C MET A 97 34.99 16.06 24.97
N GLU A 98 35.66 15.61 23.91
CA GLU A 98 37.12 15.58 23.81
C GLU A 98 37.73 17.00 23.79
N GLU A 99 37.12 17.96 23.07
CA GLU A 99 37.58 19.37 23.10
C GLU A 99 37.45 19.99 24.51
N LEU A 100 36.39 19.66 25.26
CA LEU A 100 36.22 20.10 26.65
C LEU A 100 37.25 19.45 27.60
N GLU A 101 37.51 18.15 27.45
CA GLU A 101 38.53 17.43 28.23
C GLU A 101 39.94 17.96 27.94
N ASN A 102 40.26 18.20 26.67
CA ASN A 102 41.52 18.84 26.28
C ASN A 102 41.64 20.27 26.82
N ALA A 103 40.54 21.01 26.87
CA ALA A 103 40.52 22.33 27.48
C ALA A 103 40.70 22.26 29.02
N SER A 104 40.21 21.22 29.71
CA SER A 104 40.37 21.06 31.16
C SER A 104 41.78 20.68 31.55
N ALA A 105 42.47 19.93 30.69
CA ALA A 105 43.87 19.58 30.86
C ALA A 105 44.83 20.78 30.74
N LYS A 106 44.39 21.91 30.15
CA LYS A 106 45.22 23.12 30.03
C LYS A 106 45.32 23.85 31.38
N VAL A 107 46.55 24.06 31.84
CA VAL A 107 46.86 24.78 33.09
C VAL A 107 46.30 26.23 33.08
N HIS A 108 46.21 26.87 31.91
CA HIS A 108 45.65 28.22 31.74
C HIS A 108 44.86 28.35 30.42
N ILE A 109 43.58 28.70 30.50
CA ILE A 109 42.76 29.17 29.37
C ILE A 109 42.54 30.67 29.45
N THR A 110 42.49 31.33 28.30
CA THR A 110 42.25 32.77 28.20
C THR A 110 40.78 33.12 28.47
N ARG A 111 40.47 34.36 28.89
CA ARG A 111 39.08 34.82 29.08
C ARG A 111 38.26 34.76 27.79
N LEU A 112 38.91 35.01 26.65
CA LEU A 112 38.28 34.90 25.33
C LEU A 112 38.02 33.44 24.97
N GLU A 113 38.96 32.53 25.23
CA GLU A 113 38.75 31.09 25.02
C GLU A 113 37.64 30.56 25.93
N ALA A 114 37.61 30.93 27.21
CA ALA A 114 36.52 30.56 28.10
C ALA A 114 35.16 31.05 27.56
N LEU A 115 35.06 32.31 27.14
CA LEU A 115 33.83 32.84 26.55
C LEU A 115 33.44 32.12 25.25
N LYS A 116 34.43 31.80 24.38
CA LYS A 116 34.21 31.02 23.16
C LYS A 116 33.63 29.64 23.48
N LEU A 117 34.22 28.91 24.43
CA LEU A 117 33.71 27.62 24.89
C LEU A 117 32.29 27.73 25.45
N GLN A 118 32.00 28.79 26.22
CA GLN A 118 30.66 29.04 26.77
C GLN A 118 29.60 29.28 25.68
N VAL A 119 29.86 30.18 24.73
CA VAL A 119 28.89 30.46 23.67
C VAL A 119 28.75 29.28 22.71
N GLN A 120 29.84 28.53 22.48
CA GLN A 120 29.82 27.33 21.67
C GLN A 120 28.99 26.23 22.34
N GLN A 121 29.10 26.04 23.66
CA GLN A 121 28.27 25.08 24.38
C GLN A 121 26.77 25.29 24.15
N HIS A 122 26.30 26.54 24.11
CA HIS A 122 24.91 26.84 23.78
C HIS A 122 24.53 26.43 22.35
N VAL A 123 25.46 26.53 21.40
CA VAL A 123 25.28 26.02 20.03
C VAL A 123 25.24 24.50 20.01
N GLU A 124 26.15 23.82 20.73
CA GLU A 124 26.15 22.35 20.76
C GLU A 124 24.85 21.80 21.33
N THR A 125 24.35 22.38 22.43
CA THR A 125 23.08 21.97 23.01
C THR A 125 21.90 22.22 22.06
N LEU A 126 21.88 23.37 21.38
CA LEU A 126 20.85 23.67 20.37
C LEU A 126 20.86 22.65 19.22
N ILE A 127 22.05 22.32 18.71
CA ILE A 127 22.23 21.42 17.57
C ILE A 127 21.94 19.97 17.95
N GLY A 128 22.35 19.53 19.13
CA GLY A 128 22.02 18.21 19.67
C GLY A 128 20.50 18.02 19.80
N ASN A 129 19.83 18.94 20.48
CA ASN A 129 18.37 18.91 20.62
C ASN A 129 17.67 18.92 19.27
N GLN A 130 18.12 19.77 18.33
CA GLN A 130 17.55 19.82 16.99
C GLN A 130 17.68 18.46 16.28
N LEU A 131 18.83 17.79 16.37
CA LEU A 131 19.05 16.51 15.72
C LEU A 131 18.13 15.44 16.28
N ASP A 132 18.07 15.29 17.61
CA ASP A 132 17.25 14.30 18.29
C ASP A 132 15.75 14.54 18.03
N ASP A 133 15.29 15.78 18.15
CA ASP A 133 13.89 16.12 17.94
C ASP A 133 13.48 15.95 16.46
N THR A 134 14.37 16.27 15.50
CA THR A 134 14.11 16.08 14.07
C THR A 134 14.04 14.61 13.71
N ASP A 135 14.98 13.79 14.20
CA ASP A 135 14.96 12.34 14.00
C ASP A 135 13.67 11.72 14.57
N ASN A 136 13.32 12.08 15.80
CA ASN A 136 12.06 11.65 16.43
C ASN A 136 10.83 12.08 15.63
N LEU A 137 10.79 13.32 15.13
CA LEU A 137 9.69 13.79 14.29
C LEU A 137 9.57 12.94 13.01
N ILE A 138 10.67 12.77 12.28
CA ILE A 138 10.69 12.04 11.00
C ILE A 138 10.27 10.59 11.20
N ARG A 139 10.81 9.90 12.23
CA ARG A 139 10.39 8.53 12.58
C ARG A 139 8.90 8.43 12.84
N ASN A 140 8.36 9.37 13.61
CA ASN A 140 6.94 9.41 13.94
C ASN A 140 6.08 9.72 12.72
N LEU A 141 6.51 10.65 11.86
CA LEU A 141 5.82 10.99 10.62
C LEU A 141 5.81 9.80 9.66
N TYR A 142 6.92 9.09 9.51
CA TYR A 142 6.99 7.90 8.67
C TYR A 142 5.98 6.84 9.12
N LYS A 143 6.04 6.45 10.40
CA LYS A 143 5.13 5.46 10.98
C LYS A 143 3.67 5.90 10.85
N GLU A 144 3.37 7.15 11.19
CA GLU A 144 1.99 7.64 11.12
C GLU A 144 1.47 7.78 9.70
N THR A 145 2.31 8.22 8.76
CA THR A 145 1.92 8.34 7.36
C THR A 145 1.52 6.97 6.84
N TYR A 146 2.37 5.96 7.04
CA TYR A 146 2.08 4.59 6.65
C TYR A 146 0.79 4.08 7.30
N TYR A 147 0.70 4.11 8.64
CA TYR A 147 -0.44 3.56 9.38
C TYR A 147 -1.76 4.27 9.06
N ARG A 148 -1.75 5.60 8.84
CA ARG A 148 -2.95 6.34 8.45
C ARG A 148 -3.39 6.02 7.02
N ASN A 149 -2.45 5.83 6.10
CA ASN A 149 -2.81 5.41 4.74
C ASN A 149 -3.40 4.00 4.75
N VAL A 150 -2.82 3.04 5.49
CA VAL A 150 -3.42 1.70 5.65
C VAL A 150 -4.82 1.80 6.27
N PHE A 151 -4.99 2.65 7.29
CA PHE A 151 -6.29 2.88 7.94
C PHE A 151 -7.35 3.40 6.97
N GLU A 152 -7.04 4.45 6.21
CA GLU A 152 -7.99 5.03 5.25
C GLU A 152 -8.29 4.04 4.11
N LEU A 153 -7.30 3.27 3.67
CA LEU A 153 -7.48 2.21 2.67
C LEU A 153 -8.41 1.11 3.17
N GLN A 154 -8.10 0.53 4.33
CA GLN A 154 -8.93 -0.49 4.97
C GLN A 154 -10.37 -0.02 5.23
N LYS A 155 -10.53 1.25 5.60
CA LYS A 155 -11.84 1.87 5.78
C LYS A 155 -12.58 2.09 4.46
N GLY A 156 -11.88 2.53 3.41
CA GLY A 156 -12.46 2.70 2.07
C GLY A 156 -12.93 1.38 1.47
N PHE A 157 -12.20 0.29 1.74
CA PHE A 157 -12.54 -1.06 1.29
C PHE A 157 -13.49 -1.83 2.23
N ASN A 158 -13.77 -1.28 3.42
CA ASN A 158 -14.57 -1.95 4.45
C ASN A 158 -14.00 -3.33 4.88
N THR A 159 -12.67 -3.44 4.90
CA THR A 159 -11.96 -4.72 5.07
C THR A 159 -10.77 -4.58 6.00
N GLY A 160 -10.70 -5.45 7.02
CA GLY A 160 -9.60 -5.45 7.98
C GLY A 160 -8.61 -6.59 7.75
N PHE A 161 -7.33 -6.23 7.73
CA PHE A 161 -6.21 -7.16 7.77
C PHE A 161 -5.16 -6.69 8.77
N THR A 162 -4.46 -7.63 9.39
CA THR A 162 -3.36 -7.33 10.31
C THR A 162 -2.04 -7.20 9.54
N PHE A 163 -1.16 -6.33 10.01
CA PHE A 163 0.18 -6.17 9.46
C PHE A 163 1.20 -5.91 10.58
N ALA A 164 2.47 -6.13 10.28
CA ALA A 164 3.55 -5.94 11.24
C ALA A 164 3.77 -4.46 11.55
N ALA A 165 4.02 -4.14 12.83
CA ALA A 165 4.57 -2.84 13.19
C ALA A 165 6.00 -2.71 12.65
N PHE A 166 6.39 -1.49 12.27
CA PHE A 166 7.77 -1.19 11.90
C PHE A 166 8.76 -1.56 13.01
N ASN A 167 9.83 -2.24 12.63
CA ASN A 167 11.01 -2.39 13.48
C ASN A 167 11.90 -1.14 13.37
N GLU A 168 12.48 -0.68 14.49
CA GLU A 168 13.40 0.46 14.50
C GLU A 168 14.59 0.27 13.54
N ASN A 169 15.11 -0.96 13.42
CA ASN A 169 16.22 -1.25 12.51
C ASN A 169 15.87 -1.08 11.02
N GLU A 170 14.62 -1.33 10.64
CA GLU A 170 14.15 -1.11 9.27
C GLU A 170 13.97 0.38 9.01
N LEU A 171 13.43 1.08 10.00
CA LEU A 171 13.28 2.53 9.93
C LEU A 171 14.65 3.22 9.83
N ASP A 172 15.65 2.78 10.58
CA ASP A 172 17.03 3.28 10.48
C ASP A 172 17.58 3.14 9.06
N LYS A 173 17.36 1.99 8.42
CA LYS A 173 17.81 1.76 7.03
C LYS A 173 17.10 2.67 6.02
N VAL A 174 15.85 3.02 6.26
CA VAL A 174 15.11 3.94 5.38
C VAL A 174 15.57 5.38 5.60
N LEU A 175 15.70 5.80 6.86
CA LEU A 175 16.04 7.18 7.21
C LEU A 175 17.51 7.55 6.94
N SER A 176 18.41 6.57 6.93
CA SER A 176 19.84 6.77 6.63
C SER A 176 20.16 6.80 5.13
N LYS A 177 19.19 6.54 4.25
CA LYS A 177 19.41 6.63 2.80
C LYS A 177 19.45 8.09 2.36
N PRO A 178 20.58 8.58 1.79
CA PRO A 178 20.62 9.92 1.24
C PRO A 178 19.67 10.04 0.05
N TRP A 179 18.88 11.11 0.03
CA TRP A 179 17.88 11.34 -1.01
C TRP A 179 18.08 12.66 -1.76
N THR A 180 18.85 13.59 -1.20
CA THR A 180 19.16 14.85 -1.85
C THR A 180 20.21 14.66 -2.95
N ILE A 181 20.22 15.55 -3.95
CA ILE A 181 21.15 15.52 -5.10
C ILE A 181 22.62 15.54 -4.64
N ASP A 182 22.91 16.22 -3.54
CA ASP A 182 24.25 16.29 -2.95
C ASP A 182 24.63 15.08 -2.09
N GLY A 183 23.72 14.12 -1.88
CA GLY A 183 23.97 12.89 -1.12
C GLY A 183 24.17 13.13 0.38
N ILE A 184 23.70 14.27 0.91
CA ILE A 184 23.87 14.66 2.31
C ILE A 184 22.56 14.50 3.07
N GLU A 185 22.54 13.56 4.02
CA GLU A 185 21.44 13.38 4.98
C GLU A 185 21.23 14.62 5.87
N PHE A 186 20.01 14.81 6.39
CA PHE A 186 19.70 15.95 7.26
C PHE A 186 20.61 16.04 8.49
N SER A 187 20.95 14.91 9.10
CA SER A 187 21.85 14.81 10.26
C SER A 187 23.23 15.39 9.93
N LYS A 188 23.82 14.97 8.80
CA LYS A 188 25.08 15.51 8.26
C LYS A 188 24.97 16.98 7.88
N ARG A 189 23.84 17.45 7.38
CA ARG A 189 23.66 18.87 7.03
C ARG A 189 23.62 19.75 8.29
N ILE A 190 22.91 19.31 9.32
CA ILE A 190 22.85 19.98 10.63
C ILE A 190 24.24 20.00 11.29
N TRP A 191 24.90 18.84 11.39
CA TRP A 191 26.20 18.71 12.06
C TRP A 191 27.39 19.24 11.26
N GLY A 192 27.41 18.99 9.96
CA GLY A 192 28.56 19.25 9.08
C GLY A 192 28.58 20.65 8.50
N GLU A 193 27.42 21.28 8.27
CA GLU A 193 27.36 22.63 7.68
C GLU A 193 26.87 23.67 8.68
N TYR A 194 25.71 23.46 9.30
CA TYR A 194 25.05 24.51 10.07
C TYR A 194 25.76 24.80 11.39
N ARG A 195 26.19 23.77 12.12
CA ARG A 195 26.96 23.93 13.36
C ARG A 195 28.29 24.63 13.13
N PRO A 196 29.19 24.17 12.23
CA PRO A 196 30.50 24.79 12.06
C PRO A 196 30.39 26.25 11.63
N GLN A 197 29.47 26.60 10.73
CA GLN A 197 29.24 27.98 10.32
C GLN A 197 28.81 28.89 11.49
N LEU A 198 28.00 28.37 12.42
CA LEU A 198 27.52 29.13 13.57
C LEU A 198 28.64 29.35 14.60
N VAL A 199 29.38 28.29 14.92
CA VAL A 199 30.55 28.34 15.82
C VAL A 199 31.64 29.24 15.26
N GLU A 200 31.97 29.11 13.97
CA GLU A 200 32.96 29.96 13.30
C GLU A 200 32.54 31.43 13.33
N THR A 201 31.27 31.72 13.07
CA THR A 201 30.76 33.10 13.14
C THR A 201 30.89 33.64 14.56
N LEU A 202 30.50 32.88 15.58
CA LEU A 202 30.64 33.27 16.99
C LEU A 202 32.11 33.56 17.34
N HIS A 203 33.00 32.62 17.05
CA HIS A 203 34.42 32.74 17.34
C HIS A 203 35.07 33.92 16.63
N THR A 204 34.75 34.10 15.35
CA THR A 204 35.27 35.19 14.53
C THR A 204 34.80 36.53 15.05
N GLN A 205 33.50 36.69 15.33
CA GLN A 205 32.95 37.96 15.82
C GLN A 205 33.48 38.31 17.21
N LEU A 206 33.57 37.34 18.13
CA LEU A 206 34.18 37.56 19.45
C LEU A 206 35.65 37.98 19.33
N THR A 207 36.42 37.31 18.47
CA THR A 207 37.84 37.61 18.26
C THR A 207 38.05 38.98 17.64
N GLN A 208 37.30 39.31 16.58
CA GLN A 208 37.41 40.59 15.88
C GLN A 208 36.98 41.76 16.77
N THR A 209 35.93 41.59 17.58
CA THR A 209 35.50 42.62 18.54
C THR A 209 36.61 42.93 19.53
N LEU A 210 37.27 41.88 20.05
CA LEU A 210 38.35 42.02 21.01
C LEU A 210 39.62 42.63 20.37
N ILE A 211 40.03 42.18 19.18
CA ILE A 211 41.23 42.71 18.49
C ILE A 211 41.03 44.17 18.08
N GLN A 212 39.84 44.54 17.60
CA GLN A 212 39.58 45.86 17.02
C GLN A 212 39.16 46.92 18.05
N GLY A 213 38.98 46.54 19.33
CA GLY A 213 38.48 47.45 20.38
C GLY A 213 37.10 48.05 20.07
N LYS A 214 36.30 47.37 19.22
CA LYS A 214 34.98 47.87 18.79
C LYS A 214 33.93 47.50 19.82
N ALA A 215 32.89 48.34 19.92
CA ALA A 215 31.74 48.04 20.77
C ALA A 215 31.09 46.71 20.36
N PRO A 216 30.73 45.83 21.33
CA PRO A 216 30.20 44.50 21.06
C PRO A 216 28.86 44.50 20.33
N ASP A 217 28.14 45.62 20.36
CA ASP A 217 26.78 45.72 19.80
C ASP A 217 26.76 45.36 18.30
N LYS A 218 27.81 45.70 17.53
CA LYS A 218 27.92 45.32 16.12
C LYS A 218 28.14 43.81 15.93
N ALA A 219 28.99 43.20 16.74
CA ALA A 219 29.24 41.76 16.68
C ALA A 219 28.02 40.95 17.11
N ILE A 220 27.31 41.41 18.15
CA ILE A 220 26.03 40.84 18.58
C ILE A 220 25.02 40.89 17.43
N GLN A 221 24.91 42.01 16.70
CA GLN A 221 24.03 42.10 15.53
C GLN A 221 24.39 41.10 14.42
N VAL A 222 25.68 40.91 14.12
CA VAL A 222 26.13 39.92 13.13
C VAL A 222 25.79 38.50 13.59
N ILE A 223 26.04 38.18 14.87
CA ILE A 223 25.70 36.90 15.48
C ILE A 223 24.19 36.66 15.37
N VAL A 224 23.36 37.62 15.79
CA VAL A 224 21.89 37.56 15.70
C VAL A 224 21.41 37.35 14.27
N SER A 225 22.00 38.04 13.30
CA SER A 225 21.68 37.87 11.88
C SER A 225 21.99 36.44 11.39
N LYS A 226 23.16 35.90 11.76
CA LYS A 226 23.54 34.52 11.41
C LYS A 226 22.61 33.50 12.08
N PHE A 227 22.31 33.65 13.37
CA PHE A 227 21.36 32.81 14.09
C PHE A 227 19.98 32.81 13.41
N ASN A 228 19.46 33.98 13.03
CA ASN A 228 18.20 34.07 12.30
C ASN A 228 18.23 33.38 10.93
N THR A 229 19.37 33.43 10.24
CA THR A 229 19.56 32.75 8.95
C THR A 229 19.57 31.23 9.15
N THR A 230 20.37 30.73 10.09
CA THR A 230 20.44 29.30 10.41
C THR A 230 19.09 28.77 10.91
N ARG A 231 18.38 29.54 11.74
CA ARG A 231 17.02 29.24 12.19
C ARG A 231 16.06 29.00 11.01
N LYS A 232 16.04 29.89 10.03
CA LYS A 232 15.20 29.74 8.83
C LYS A 232 15.59 28.52 8.00
N LYS A 233 16.90 28.28 7.82
CA LYS A 233 17.40 27.09 7.13
C LYS A 233 16.98 25.80 7.84
N ALA A 234 17.03 25.78 9.16
CA ALA A 234 16.64 24.65 10.00
C ALA A 234 15.14 24.35 9.86
N ALA A 235 14.26 25.36 9.96
CA ALA A 235 12.83 25.18 9.75
C ALA A 235 12.49 24.67 8.33
N ASN A 236 13.17 25.20 7.30
CA ASN A 236 13.02 24.72 5.92
C ASN A 236 13.46 23.27 5.75
N LEU A 237 14.57 22.89 6.38
CA LEU A 237 15.07 21.52 6.35
C LEU A 237 14.03 20.57 6.93
N VAL A 238 13.54 20.85 8.14
CA VAL A 238 12.49 20.06 8.80
C VAL A 238 11.30 19.85 7.89
N MET A 239 10.76 20.91 7.29
CA MET A 239 9.56 20.80 6.46
C MET A 239 9.78 20.03 5.17
N THR A 240 10.99 20.13 4.61
CA THR A 240 11.36 19.41 3.39
C THR A 240 11.57 17.92 3.69
N GLU A 241 12.30 17.59 4.75
CA GLU A 241 12.51 16.21 5.21
C GLU A 241 11.16 15.55 5.57
N SER A 242 10.31 16.25 6.32
CA SER A 242 8.96 15.78 6.63
C SER A 242 8.16 15.43 5.39
N ALA A 243 8.14 16.32 4.38
CA ALA A 243 7.40 16.09 3.14
C ALA A 243 7.99 14.90 2.35
N TYR A 244 9.32 14.81 2.26
CA TYR A 244 10.00 13.72 1.59
C TYR A 244 9.69 12.36 2.23
N PHE A 245 9.89 12.23 3.54
CA PHE A 245 9.66 10.96 4.24
C PHE A 245 8.18 10.58 4.32
N SER A 246 7.26 11.55 4.36
CA SER A 246 5.84 11.27 4.20
C SER A 246 5.47 10.82 2.78
N SER A 247 6.19 11.24 1.75
CA SER A 247 5.99 10.73 0.39
C SER A 247 6.55 9.32 0.23
N LEU A 248 7.78 9.10 0.69
CA LEU A 248 8.41 7.77 0.69
C LEU A 248 7.58 6.74 1.45
N SER A 249 7.06 7.12 2.63
CA SER A 249 6.17 6.28 3.43
C SER A 249 4.87 5.92 2.70
N ARG A 250 4.33 6.83 1.87
CA ARG A 250 3.17 6.53 1.02
C ARG A 250 3.52 5.56 -0.10
N ASN A 251 4.67 5.74 -0.76
CA ASN A 251 5.13 4.82 -1.78
C ASN A 251 5.25 3.39 -1.22
N ASP A 252 5.91 3.24 -0.07
CA ASP A 252 6.04 1.95 0.60
C ASP A 252 4.67 1.37 0.95
N CYS A 253 3.78 2.18 1.53
CA CYS A 253 2.41 1.77 1.80
C CYS A 253 1.67 1.31 0.54
N TYR A 254 1.78 2.03 -0.57
CA TYR A 254 1.14 1.68 -1.84
C TYR A 254 1.72 0.40 -2.43
N ARG A 255 3.03 0.21 -2.36
CA ARG A 255 3.73 -0.99 -2.84
C ARG A 255 3.34 -2.22 -2.02
N ASP A 256 3.40 -2.10 -0.71
CA ASP A 256 3.02 -3.16 0.24
C ASP A 256 1.52 -3.47 0.13
N LEU A 257 0.73 -2.45 -0.26
CA LEU A 257 -0.68 -2.57 -0.54
C LEU A 257 -1.03 -2.84 -2.02
N GLY A 258 -0.07 -3.20 -2.88
CA GLY A 258 -0.36 -3.62 -4.26
C GLY A 258 -1.15 -2.59 -5.10
N ILE A 259 -1.03 -1.31 -4.78
CA ILE A 259 -1.62 -0.21 -5.54
C ILE A 259 -0.82 -0.05 -6.84
N GLU A 260 -1.49 -0.08 -7.98
CA GLU A 260 -0.83 -0.02 -9.29
C GLU A 260 -0.63 1.41 -9.80
N GLU A 261 -1.50 2.35 -9.42
CA GLU A 261 -1.47 3.75 -9.86
C GLU A 261 -1.75 4.72 -8.70
N PHE A 262 -1.17 5.92 -8.79
CA PHE A 262 -1.41 6.99 -7.83
C PHE A 262 -1.75 8.30 -8.54
N GLU A 263 -2.55 9.15 -7.89
CA GLU A 263 -2.89 10.51 -8.33
C GLU A 263 -2.24 11.53 -7.40
N ASN A 264 -1.70 12.60 -7.97
CA ASN A 264 -1.21 13.77 -7.25
C ASN A 264 -2.37 14.68 -6.83
N VAL A 265 -2.40 15.06 -5.55
CA VAL A 265 -3.45 15.87 -4.92
C VAL A 265 -2.81 17.08 -4.28
N ALA A 266 -2.85 18.21 -4.97
CA ALA A 266 -2.39 19.47 -4.44
C ALA A 266 -3.46 20.09 -3.55
N THR A 267 -3.06 20.65 -2.41
CA THR A 267 -3.91 21.60 -1.68
C THR A 267 -4.06 22.83 -2.56
N LEU A 268 -5.24 23.13 -3.09
CA LEU A 268 -5.48 24.31 -3.94
C LEU A 268 -5.91 25.51 -3.07
N ASP A 269 -4.95 26.31 -2.62
CA ASP A 269 -5.15 27.56 -1.89
C ASP A 269 -4.25 28.67 -2.44
N THR A 270 -4.29 29.86 -1.83
CA THR A 270 -3.50 31.03 -2.30
C THR A 270 -1.99 30.89 -2.15
N LYS A 271 -1.50 29.83 -1.50
CA LYS A 271 -0.08 29.52 -1.29
C LYS A 271 0.40 28.33 -2.14
N THR A 272 -0.45 27.77 -2.99
CA THR A 272 -0.10 26.65 -3.86
C THR A 272 0.77 27.12 -5.02
N SER A 273 1.95 26.53 -5.18
CA SER A 273 2.85 26.89 -6.28
C SER A 273 2.27 26.47 -7.63
N ASP A 274 2.69 27.15 -8.69
CA ASP A 274 2.31 26.81 -10.07
C ASP A 274 2.68 25.38 -10.44
N THR A 275 3.82 24.88 -9.94
CA THR A 275 4.23 23.48 -10.09
C THR A 275 3.24 22.52 -9.45
N CYS A 276 2.81 22.79 -8.22
CA CYS A 276 1.81 21.93 -7.55
C CYS A 276 0.45 22.00 -8.22
N GLN A 277 0.02 23.17 -8.69
CA GLN A 277 -1.22 23.31 -9.44
C GLN A 277 -1.18 22.53 -10.76
N THR A 278 -0.02 22.52 -11.44
CA THR A 278 0.17 21.77 -12.69
C THR A 278 0.16 20.27 -12.45
N MET A 279 0.75 19.80 -11.35
CA MET A 279 0.75 18.38 -10.99
C MET A 279 -0.59 17.90 -10.44
N ASP A 280 -1.50 18.79 -10.02
CA ASP A 280 -2.78 18.38 -9.44
C ASP A 280 -3.63 17.58 -10.42
N GLY A 281 -4.10 16.41 -9.97
CA GLY A 281 -4.93 15.51 -10.76
C GLY A 281 -4.19 14.67 -11.80
N THR A 282 -2.87 14.84 -11.95
CA THR A 282 -2.04 13.90 -12.73
C THR A 282 -1.98 12.55 -12.02
N HIS A 283 -1.99 11.46 -12.78
CA HIS A 283 -1.80 10.11 -12.24
C HIS A 283 -0.69 9.38 -13.00
N PHE A 284 0.01 8.49 -12.29
CA PHE A 284 1.14 7.73 -12.81
C PHE A 284 1.09 6.29 -12.28
N PRO A 285 1.67 5.32 -13.01
CA PRO A 285 1.95 4.00 -12.47
C PRO A 285 2.84 4.08 -11.23
N LEU A 286 2.62 3.23 -10.23
CA LEU A 286 3.46 3.15 -9.03
C LEU A 286 4.91 2.78 -9.37
N SER A 287 5.14 2.06 -10.48
CA SER A 287 6.49 1.78 -11.00
C SER A 287 7.27 3.03 -11.38
N GLU A 288 6.58 4.14 -11.66
CA GLU A 288 7.17 5.44 -11.96
C GLU A 288 7.22 6.35 -10.72
N TYR A 289 6.93 5.86 -9.51
CA TYR A 289 6.93 6.67 -8.29
C TYR A 289 8.34 7.16 -7.95
N GLU A 290 8.62 8.40 -8.34
CA GLU A 290 9.89 9.06 -8.14
C GLU A 290 9.65 10.42 -7.49
N VAL A 291 10.11 10.53 -6.25
CA VAL A 291 9.98 11.75 -5.45
C VAL A 291 10.76 12.89 -6.11
N HIS A 292 10.15 14.08 -6.18
CA HIS A 292 10.57 15.28 -6.94
C HIS A 292 10.26 15.28 -8.43
N VAL A 293 9.93 14.13 -9.03
CA VAL A 293 9.68 14.02 -10.47
C VAL A 293 8.19 13.77 -10.72
N THR A 294 7.70 12.59 -10.35
CA THR A 294 6.30 12.18 -10.54
C THR A 294 5.49 12.26 -9.26
N ALA A 295 6.16 12.28 -8.10
CA ALA A 295 5.55 12.35 -6.77
C ALA A 295 6.12 13.53 -5.93
N PRO A 296 5.32 14.10 -5.01
CA PRO A 296 5.77 15.18 -4.12
C PRO A 296 6.85 14.70 -3.14
N PRO A 297 7.59 15.60 -2.48
CA PRO A 297 7.58 17.05 -2.66
C PRO A 297 8.20 17.49 -3.99
N PHE A 298 7.54 18.44 -4.68
CA PHE A 298 8.07 19.03 -5.92
C PHE A 298 8.96 20.25 -5.68
N HIS A 299 8.93 20.79 -4.46
CA HIS A 299 9.71 21.95 -4.04
C HIS A 299 9.83 21.97 -2.51
N ASN A 300 10.66 22.87 -1.99
CA ASN A 300 10.75 23.10 -0.55
C ASN A 300 9.37 23.51 0.01
N TYR A 301 9.02 23.03 1.20
CA TYR A 301 7.71 23.31 1.81
C TYR A 301 6.49 22.83 0.97
N CYS A 302 6.67 21.81 0.12
CA CYS A 302 5.57 21.27 -0.65
C CYS A 302 4.50 20.65 0.27
N ARG A 303 3.24 20.99 0.02
CA ARG A 303 2.06 20.50 0.76
C ARG A 303 1.24 19.48 -0.03
N THR A 304 1.63 19.22 -1.28
CA THR A 304 0.99 18.21 -2.14
C THR A 304 1.19 16.81 -1.58
N THR A 305 0.18 15.98 -1.73
CA THR A 305 0.17 14.57 -1.34
C THR A 305 -0.23 13.71 -2.53
N THR A 306 -0.09 12.40 -2.41
CA THR A 306 -0.68 11.44 -3.34
C THR A 306 -1.91 10.78 -2.74
N CYS A 307 -2.79 10.26 -3.59
CA CYS A 307 -3.84 9.31 -3.24
C CYS A 307 -3.78 8.11 -4.20
N PRO A 308 -4.29 6.93 -3.81
CA PRO A 308 -4.40 5.83 -4.76
C PRO A 308 -5.34 6.22 -5.90
N TYR A 309 -5.00 5.80 -7.12
CA TYR A 309 -5.84 5.97 -8.29
C TYR A 309 -6.39 4.61 -8.71
N PHE A 310 -7.69 4.58 -8.99
CA PHE A 310 -8.39 3.38 -9.42
C PHE A 310 -9.23 3.72 -10.64
N ASN A 311 -9.06 2.97 -11.74
CA ASN A 311 -9.93 3.08 -12.91
C ASN A 311 -11.39 2.76 -12.52
N ASP A 312 -12.36 3.26 -13.29
CA ASP A 312 -13.79 3.43 -12.98
C ASP A 312 -14.61 2.21 -12.47
N GLU A 313 -13.98 1.04 -12.27
CA GLU A 313 -14.52 -0.23 -11.73
C GLU A 313 -14.72 -0.27 -10.20
N PHE A 314 -14.32 0.75 -9.44
CA PHE A 314 -14.33 0.70 -7.98
C PHE A 314 -15.47 1.51 -7.35
N THR A 315 -16.35 0.85 -6.58
CA THR A 315 -17.39 1.49 -5.77
C THR A 315 -17.04 1.46 -4.28
N ILE A 316 -16.98 2.62 -3.64
CA ILE A 316 -16.77 2.74 -2.19
C ILE A 316 -17.88 2.03 -1.43
N GLY A 317 -17.53 1.19 -0.46
CA GLY A 317 -18.48 0.47 0.40
C GLY A 317 -18.92 -0.90 -0.13
N GLU A 318 -18.41 -1.35 -1.28
CA GLU A 318 -18.56 -2.74 -1.70
C GLU A 318 -17.78 -3.68 -0.77
N LYS A 319 -18.47 -4.70 -0.27
CA LYS A 319 -17.89 -5.72 0.63
C LYS A 319 -16.93 -6.60 -0.18
N ARG A 320 -15.63 -6.51 0.08
CA ARG A 320 -14.63 -7.45 -0.46
C ARG A 320 -13.97 -8.22 0.67
N ALA A 321 -14.08 -9.54 0.61
CA ALA A 321 -13.56 -10.43 1.63
C ALA A 321 -12.03 -10.53 1.53
N ALA A 322 -11.28 -9.83 2.38
CA ALA A 322 -9.89 -10.23 2.67
C ALA A 322 -9.93 -11.48 3.54
N ARG A 323 -9.16 -12.50 3.19
CA ARG A 323 -8.84 -13.54 4.17
C ARG A 323 -7.79 -12.98 5.13
N SER A 324 -8.16 -12.89 6.41
CA SER A 324 -7.22 -12.61 7.50
C SER A 324 -6.34 -13.83 7.76
N ILE A 325 -5.28 -13.65 8.56
CA ILE A 325 -4.27 -14.64 8.96
C ILE A 325 -4.82 -15.92 9.63
N ASN A 326 -6.12 -15.93 9.95
CA ASN A 326 -6.86 -17.05 10.55
C ASN A 326 -8.02 -17.54 9.66
N ASP A 327 -8.00 -17.31 8.34
CA ASP A 327 -9.07 -17.67 7.39
C ASP A 327 -10.47 -17.08 7.70
N LYS A 328 -10.54 -16.01 8.51
CA LYS A 328 -11.78 -15.29 8.83
C LYS A 328 -11.71 -13.83 8.44
N THR A 329 -12.44 -13.44 7.40
CA THR A 329 -12.64 -12.03 7.02
C THR A 329 -13.24 -11.23 8.18
N GLU A 330 -12.55 -10.18 8.62
CA GLU A 330 -13.06 -9.22 9.62
C GLU A 330 -13.47 -7.92 8.92
N TYR A 331 -14.72 -7.49 9.13
CA TYR A 331 -15.24 -6.23 8.61
C TYR A 331 -14.87 -5.08 9.55
N ILE A 332 -14.46 -3.96 8.98
CA ILE A 332 -14.17 -2.75 9.78
C ILE A 332 -15.44 -1.91 9.91
N PRO A 333 -15.92 -1.61 11.13
CA PRO A 333 -17.01 -0.66 11.31
C PRO A 333 -16.65 0.69 10.68
N GLY A 334 -17.51 1.25 9.82
CA GLY A 334 -17.24 2.53 9.13
C GLY A 334 -17.01 3.73 10.07
N ASN A 335 -17.36 3.59 11.35
CA ASN A 335 -17.16 4.57 12.42
C ASN A 335 -15.98 4.26 13.36
N ILE A 336 -15.15 3.25 13.08
CA ILE A 336 -13.99 2.92 13.93
C ILE A 336 -13.04 4.12 14.05
N LYS A 337 -12.54 4.37 15.26
CA LYS A 337 -11.56 5.42 15.51
C LYS A 337 -10.15 4.90 15.24
N TYR A 338 -9.26 5.74 14.70
CA TYR A 338 -7.88 5.38 14.39
C TYR A 338 -7.13 4.71 15.56
N ARG A 339 -7.33 5.19 16.80
CA ARG A 339 -6.69 4.63 18.00
C ARG A 339 -7.15 3.20 18.29
N GLU A 340 -8.43 2.90 18.06
CA GLU A 340 -9.00 1.56 18.26
C GLU A 340 -8.55 0.62 17.14
N TRP A 341 -8.55 1.11 15.90
CA TRP A 341 -8.03 0.40 14.75
C TRP A 341 -6.56 0.00 14.94
N LYS A 342 -5.70 0.95 15.33
CA LYS A 342 -4.26 0.71 15.49
C LYS A 342 -3.98 -0.45 16.47
N LYS A 343 -4.68 -0.47 17.61
CA LYS A 343 -4.55 -1.55 18.61
C LYS A 343 -4.97 -2.92 18.10
N ARG A 344 -5.97 -2.97 17.21
CA ARG A 344 -6.51 -4.23 16.70
C ARG A 344 -5.64 -4.80 15.57
N TYR A 345 -5.22 -3.95 14.63
CA TYR A 345 -4.64 -4.37 13.36
C TYR A 345 -3.11 -4.21 13.25
N VAL A 346 -2.49 -3.36 14.07
CA VAL A 346 -1.03 -3.23 14.14
C VAL A 346 -0.51 -4.16 15.24
N LYS A 347 0.30 -5.16 14.87
CA LYS A 347 0.87 -6.13 15.80
C LYS A 347 2.35 -5.84 16.05
N GLU A 348 2.75 -5.70 17.32
CA GLU A 348 4.16 -5.71 17.72
C GLU A 348 4.72 -7.11 17.41
N SER A 349 5.78 -7.18 16.62
CA SER A 349 6.12 -8.40 15.87
C SER A 349 6.44 -9.62 16.75
N SER A 350 5.84 -10.76 16.42
CA SER A 350 6.58 -11.98 16.09
C SER A 350 6.44 -12.21 14.59
N LYS A 351 7.57 -12.48 13.91
CA LYS A 351 7.77 -12.57 12.45
C LYS A 351 6.49 -12.84 11.63
N LEU A 352 6.07 -11.83 10.86
CA LEU A 352 5.16 -12.02 9.72
C LEU A 352 6.02 -12.10 8.46
N ASP A 353 5.70 -13.05 7.59
CA ASP A 353 6.40 -13.27 6.32
C ASP A 353 5.98 -12.18 5.31
N GLU A 354 6.93 -11.43 4.76
CA GLU A 354 6.69 -10.32 3.83
C GLU A 354 5.96 -10.78 2.56
N GLY A 355 6.21 -12.02 2.11
CA GLY A 355 5.52 -12.59 0.94
C GLY A 355 4.03 -12.82 1.17
N ASP A 356 3.66 -13.21 2.39
CA ASP A 356 2.28 -13.56 2.78
C ASP A 356 1.40 -12.29 2.91
N LEU A 357 1.97 -11.13 3.23
CA LEU A 357 1.26 -9.85 3.26
C LEU A 357 0.98 -9.34 1.83
N LEU A 358 2.00 -9.37 0.95
CA LEU A 358 1.90 -8.93 -0.44
C LEU A 358 0.89 -9.76 -1.24
N ASP A 359 0.86 -11.09 -1.06
CA ASP A 359 -0.10 -11.95 -1.77
C ASP A 359 -1.53 -11.78 -1.25
N LYS A 360 -1.71 -11.57 0.06
CA LYS A 360 -3.03 -11.27 0.67
C LYS A 360 -3.57 -9.92 0.24
N VAL A 361 -2.69 -8.94 0.13
CA VAL A 361 -3.03 -7.63 -0.39
C VAL A 361 -3.36 -7.70 -1.87
N LYS A 362 -2.55 -8.37 -2.71
CA LYS A 362 -2.88 -8.57 -4.13
C LYS A 362 -4.27 -9.20 -4.30
N SER A 363 -4.69 -10.11 -3.41
CA SER A 363 -6.05 -10.67 -3.40
C SER A 363 -7.18 -9.64 -3.15
N LEU A 364 -6.88 -8.49 -2.53
CA LEU A 364 -7.81 -7.37 -2.33
C LEU A 364 -8.01 -6.52 -3.60
N PHE A 365 -6.98 -6.46 -4.45
CA PHE A 365 -6.94 -5.67 -5.68
C PHE A 365 -7.21 -6.51 -6.94
N GLN A 366 -7.10 -7.84 -6.86
CA GLN A 366 -7.54 -8.72 -7.92
C GLN A 366 -9.05 -8.63 -8.08
N ASN A 367 -9.49 -8.16 -9.25
CA ASN A 367 -10.87 -8.34 -9.70
C ASN A 367 -11.16 -9.87 -9.66
N PRO A 368 -12.07 -10.38 -8.81
CA PRO A 368 -12.30 -11.81 -8.66
C PRO A 368 -12.69 -12.47 -9.97
N THR A 369 -13.32 -11.70 -10.86
CA THR A 369 -13.65 -12.11 -12.22
C THR A 369 -12.38 -12.27 -13.06
N LYS A 370 -11.46 -11.30 -13.02
CA LYS A 370 -10.18 -11.35 -13.73
C LYS A 370 -9.27 -12.47 -13.22
N SER A 371 -9.24 -12.70 -11.91
CA SER A 371 -8.49 -13.80 -11.29
C SER A 371 -8.99 -15.16 -11.78
N LYS A 372 -10.31 -15.38 -11.81
CA LYS A 372 -10.93 -16.61 -12.35
C LYS A 372 -10.67 -16.81 -13.83
N VAL A 373 -10.71 -15.73 -14.61
CA VAL A 373 -10.40 -15.80 -16.05
C VAL A 373 -8.93 -16.15 -16.26
N ASN A 374 -8.01 -15.61 -15.45
CA ASN A 374 -6.60 -15.97 -15.50
C ASN A 374 -6.35 -17.42 -15.07
N GLU A 375 -7.02 -17.89 -14.02
CA GLU A 375 -6.97 -19.29 -13.57
C GLU A 375 -7.46 -20.23 -14.69
N PHE A 376 -8.59 -19.90 -15.30
CA PHE A 376 -9.09 -20.59 -16.49
C PHE A 376 -8.07 -20.60 -17.64
N LYS A 377 -7.44 -19.46 -17.97
CA LYS A 377 -6.43 -19.38 -19.04
C LYS A 377 -5.22 -20.26 -18.75
N ASN A 378 -4.73 -20.26 -17.52
CA ASN A 378 -3.58 -21.08 -17.10
C ASN A 378 -3.91 -22.58 -17.18
N GLU A 379 -5.11 -22.99 -16.74
CA GLU A 379 -5.54 -24.38 -16.85
C GLU A 379 -5.82 -24.79 -18.30
N LEU A 380 -6.33 -23.88 -19.13
CA LEU A 380 -6.57 -24.08 -20.55
C LEU A 380 -5.29 -24.48 -21.31
N GLU A 381 -4.12 -24.00 -20.86
CA GLU A 381 -2.83 -24.41 -21.43
C GLU A 381 -2.55 -25.92 -21.29
N ASN A 382 -3.08 -26.55 -20.23
CA ASN A 382 -2.85 -27.95 -19.89
C ASN A 382 -3.91 -28.92 -20.45
N VAL A 383 -4.98 -28.40 -21.07
CA VAL A 383 -6.05 -29.20 -21.69
C VAL A 383 -5.47 -30.01 -22.86
N GLN A 384 -5.60 -31.33 -22.80
CA GLN A 384 -5.04 -32.25 -23.80
C GLN A 384 -5.78 -32.21 -25.15
N ASN A 385 -7.06 -31.83 -25.14
CA ASN A 385 -7.86 -31.71 -26.34
C ASN A 385 -7.58 -30.36 -27.02
N GLU A 386 -6.68 -30.38 -28.01
CA GLU A 386 -6.29 -29.19 -28.79
C GLU A 386 -7.48 -28.50 -29.47
N ASP A 387 -8.49 -29.27 -29.87
CA ASP A 387 -9.67 -28.72 -30.51
C ASP A 387 -10.46 -27.84 -29.53
N VAL A 388 -10.74 -28.38 -28.35
CA VAL A 388 -11.41 -27.67 -27.25
C VAL A 388 -10.60 -26.46 -26.79
N LYS A 389 -9.28 -26.61 -26.67
CA LYS A 389 -8.36 -25.54 -26.29
C LYS A 389 -8.46 -24.34 -27.23
N LYS A 390 -8.43 -24.60 -28.54
CA LYS A 390 -8.52 -23.55 -29.57
C LYS A 390 -9.88 -22.87 -29.56
N LEU A 391 -10.98 -23.64 -29.46
CA LEU A 391 -12.34 -23.08 -29.44
C LEU A 391 -12.60 -22.21 -28.21
N LEU A 392 -12.18 -22.66 -27.03
CA LEU A 392 -12.30 -21.90 -25.80
C LEU A 392 -11.47 -20.62 -25.81
N SER A 393 -10.25 -20.67 -26.37
CA SER A 393 -9.41 -19.47 -26.53
C SER A 393 -10.09 -18.43 -27.43
N GLN A 394 -10.63 -18.87 -28.57
CA GLN A 394 -11.36 -17.97 -29.48
C GLN A 394 -12.66 -17.43 -28.87
N SER A 395 -13.37 -18.25 -28.07
CA SER A 395 -14.58 -17.83 -27.36
C SER A 395 -14.27 -16.77 -26.31
N GLU A 396 -13.19 -16.96 -25.55
CA GLU A 396 -12.73 -16.02 -24.54
C GLU A 396 -12.42 -14.64 -25.14
N GLU A 397 -11.78 -14.59 -26.32
CA GLU A 397 -11.50 -13.34 -27.04
C GLU A 397 -12.77 -12.60 -27.52
N ARG A 398 -13.90 -13.31 -27.67
CA ARG A 398 -15.18 -12.73 -28.15
C ARG A 398 -16.04 -12.15 -27.04
N VAL A 399 -15.74 -12.44 -25.77
CA VAL A 399 -16.57 -12.04 -24.64
C VAL A 399 -15.84 -11.15 -23.65
N ASN A 400 -16.62 -10.31 -22.96
CA ASN A 400 -16.16 -9.64 -21.75
C ASN A 400 -16.62 -10.40 -20.52
N PHE A 401 -15.94 -10.21 -19.38
CA PHE A 401 -16.32 -10.84 -18.12
C PHE A 401 -16.74 -9.81 -17.07
N ALA A 402 -17.81 -10.12 -16.33
CA ALA A 402 -18.31 -9.30 -15.23
C ALA A 402 -18.80 -10.16 -14.06
N LYS A 403 -19.07 -9.53 -12.91
CA LYS A 403 -19.61 -10.23 -11.74
C LYS A 403 -21.13 -10.45 -11.86
N SER A 404 -21.58 -11.69 -11.64
CA SER A 404 -23.01 -12.04 -11.64
C SER A 404 -23.72 -11.58 -10.36
N THR A 405 -24.80 -10.82 -10.54
CA THR A 405 -25.77 -10.49 -9.49
C THR A 405 -26.83 -11.59 -9.29
N LYS A 406 -26.96 -12.52 -10.24
CA LYS A 406 -27.90 -13.65 -10.19
C LYS A 406 -27.39 -14.78 -9.27
N LYS A 407 -28.20 -15.83 -9.12
CA LYS A 407 -27.86 -17.01 -8.30
C LYS A 407 -26.78 -17.91 -8.93
N SER A 408 -26.58 -17.81 -10.24
CA SER A 408 -25.60 -18.59 -11.01
C SER A 408 -24.73 -17.69 -11.88
N SER A 409 -23.66 -18.27 -12.42
CA SER A 409 -23.00 -17.73 -13.61
C SER A 409 -23.93 -17.86 -14.82
N TYR A 410 -23.75 -17.01 -15.83
CA TYR A 410 -24.47 -17.10 -17.10
C TYR A 410 -23.77 -16.30 -18.19
N PHE A 411 -23.84 -16.77 -19.43
CA PHE A 411 -23.56 -15.98 -20.63
C PHE A 411 -24.77 -15.12 -21.03
N ASN A 412 -24.54 -13.85 -21.35
CA ASN A 412 -25.51 -12.93 -21.93
C ASN A 412 -25.18 -12.68 -23.42
N LYS A 413 -26.03 -13.20 -24.30
CA LYS A 413 -25.87 -13.10 -25.75
C LYS A 413 -25.93 -11.66 -26.30
N ASP A 414 -26.77 -10.82 -25.71
CA ASP A 414 -27.02 -9.46 -26.23
C ASP A 414 -25.83 -8.53 -25.92
N GLU A 415 -25.20 -8.74 -24.77
CA GLU A 415 -24.06 -7.96 -24.28
C GLU A 415 -22.70 -8.58 -24.65
N LYS A 416 -22.69 -9.82 -25.18
CA LYS A 416 -21.49 -10.66 -25.34
C LYS A 416 -20.65 -10.69 -24.05
N MET A 417 -21.32 -10.99 -22.94
CA MET A 417 -20.72 -10.90 -21.62
C MET A 417 -20.98 -12.16 -20.80
N VAL A 418 -19.93 -12.70 -20.20
CA VAL A 418 -20.00 -13.80 -19.24
C VAL A 418 -20.03 -13.22 -17.83
N TYR A 419 -21.13 -13.47 -17.11
CA TYR A 419 -21.31 -13.05 -15.73
C TYR A 419 -20.93 -14.19 -14.79
N LEU A 420 -19.88 -14.02 -13.97
CA LEU A 420 -19.37 -15.05 -13.08
C LEU A 420 -19.80 -14.85 -11.62
N LYS A 421 -20.24 -15.93 -10.96
CA LYS A 421 -20.54 -15.90 -9.53
C LYS A 421 -19.28 -16.00 -8.68
N ASP A 422 -19.35 -15.57 -7.42
CA ASP A 422 -18.22 -15.57 -6.47
C ASP A 422 -17.59 -16.96 -6.28
N ASN A 423 -18.36 -18.05 -6.40
CA ASN A 423 -17.90 -19.43 -6.29
C ASN A 423 -17.63 -20.13 -7.64
N ALA A 424 -17.64 -19.39 -8.76
CA ALA A 424 -17.32 -19.95 -10.07
C ALA A 424 -15.86 -20.37 -10.13
N ASP A 425 -15.63 -21.61 -10.56
CA ASP A 425 -14.31 -22.18 -10.87
C ASP A 425 -14.04 -22.13 -12.38
N SER A 426 -12.83 -22.52 -12.79
CA SER A 426 -12.40 -22.57 -14.19
C SER A 426 -13.34 -23.38 -15.09
N SER A 427 -13.82 -24.53 -14.61
CA SER A 427 -14.81 -25.36 -15.33
C SER A 427 -16.15 -24.65 -15.54
N THR A 428 -16.52 -23.74 -14.63
CA THR A 428 -17.72 -22.90 -14.77
C THR A 428 -17.49 -21.84 -15.84
N VAL A 429 -16.29 -21.26 -15.93
CA VAL A 429 -15.93 -20.35 -17.03
C VAL A 429 -16.03 -21.08 -18.37
N ALA A 430 -15.45 -22.28 -18.47
CA ALA A 430 -15.54 -23.11 -19.67
C ALA A 430 -17.00 -23.38 -20.07
N HIS A 431 -17.84 -23.78 -19.12
CA HIS A 431 -19.27 -24.01 -19.36
C HIS A 431 -19.97 -22.78 -19.97
N GLU A 432 -19.75 -21.57 -19.42
CA GLU A 432 -20.36 -20.35 -19.98
C GLU A 432 -19.80 -19.98 -21.37
N LEU A 433 -18.52 -20.24 -21.63
CA LEU A 433 -17.94 -20.05 -22.95
C LEU A 433 -18.52 -21.03 -23.98
N PHE A 434 -18.87 -22.25 -23.59
CA PHE A 434 -19.59 -23.16 -24.49
C PHE A 434 -21.01 -22.70 -24.81
N HIS A 435 -21.69 -21.97 -23.91
CA HIS A 435 -22.94 -21.27 -24.24
C HIS A 435 -22.71 -20.14 -25.26
N GLU A 436 -21.57 -19.44 -25.19
CA GLU A 436 -21.21 -18.48 -26.22
C GLU A 436 -20.92 -19.15 -27.57
N ILE A 437 -20.18 -20.26 -27.57
CA ILE A 437 -19.88 -21.04 -28.78
C ILE A 437 -21.19 -21.51 -29.41
N ASP A 438 -22.12 -22.05 -28.63
CA ASP A 438 -23.44 -22.44 -29.11
C ASP A 438 -24.18 -21.26 -29.77
N ASN A 439 -24.19 -20.10 -29.12
CA ASN A 439 -24.83 -18.90 -29.66
C ASN A 439 -24.16 -18.41 -30.96
N THR A 440 -22.84 -18.51 -31.07
CA THR A 440 -22.08 -18.05 -32.23
C THR A 440 -22.23 -18.98 -33.44
N TYR A 441 -22.29 -20.29 -33.23
CA TYR A 441 -22.35 -21.29 -34.30
C TYR A 441 -23.72 -21.96 -34.46
N GLN A 442 -24.70 -21.57 -33.64
CA GLN A 442 -26.08 -22.09 -33.66
C GLN A 442 -26.15 -23.62 -33.54
N ILE A 443 -25.32 -24.22 -32.69
CA ILE A 443 -25.18 -25.69 -32.61
C ILE A 443 -26.50 -26.35 -32.18
N SER A 444 -27.10 -25.86 -31.09
CA SER A 444 -28.37 -26.34 -30.57
C SER A 444 -29.55 -26.02 -31.49
N GLU A 445 -29.53 -24.85 -32.14
CA GLU A 445 -30.60 -24.38 -33.04
C GLU A 445 -30.58 -25.07 -34.40
N SER A 446 -29.40 -25.54 -34.85
CA SER A 446 -29.27 -26.34 -36.07
C SER A 446 -29.90 -27.73 -35.96
N GLY A 447 -30.22 -28.18 -34.74
CA GLY A 447 -30.74 -29.52 -34.46
C GLY A 447 -29.70 -30.64 -34.57
N MET A 448 -28.41 -30.31 -34.75
CA MET A 448 -27.33 -31.27 -34.99
C MET A 448 -27.17 -32.33 -33.88
N ILE A 449 -27.51 -31.99 -32.63
CA ILE A 449 -27.35 -32.89 -31.47
C ILE A 449 -28.67 -33.41 -30.88
N ILE A 450 -29.82 -32.86 -31.29
CA ILE A 450 -31.12 -33.19 -30.68
C ILE A 450 -31.49 -34.66 -30.89
N ASN A 451 -31.33 -35.15 -32.12
CA ASN A 451 -31.68 -36.53 -32.48
C ASN A 451 -30.79 -37.55 -31.75
N GLN A 452 -29.52 -37.22 -31.53
CA GLN A 452 -28.57 -38.06 -30.81
C GLN A 452 -28.88 -38.10 -29.31
N ILE A 453 -29.26 -36.97 -28.71
CA ILE A 453 -29.71 -36.91 -27.32
C ILE A 453 -30.97 -37.78 -27.13
N GLU A 454 -31.92 -37.70 -28.06
CA GLU A 454 -33.14 -38.52 -28.02
C GLU A 454 -32.83 -40.02 -28.21
N SER A 455 -31.94 -40.37 -29.15
CA SER A 455 -31.44 -41.73 -29.36
C SER A 455 -30.81 -42.29 -28.08
N ASP A 456 -29.92 -41.53 -27.45
CA ASP A 456 -29.26 -41.91 -26.20
C ASP A 456 -30.26 -42.08 -25.05
N TYR A 457 -31.24 -41.17 -24.93
CA TYR A 457 -32.29 -41.29 -23.91
C TYR A 457 -33.15 -42.54 -24.11
N ASN A 458 -33.55 -42.86 -25.34
CA ASN A 458 -34.30 -44.08 -25.65
C ASN A 458 -33.46 -45.33 -25.38
N ARG A 459 -32.16 -45.30 -25.67
CA ARG A 459 -31.25 -46.39 -25.29
C ARG A 459 -31.19 -46.57 -23.77
N LEU A 460 -31.07 -45.49 -23.01
CA LEU A 460 -31.05 -45.53 -21.54
C LEU A 460 -32.35 -46.10 -20.96
N LYS A 461 -33.52 -45.73 -21.50
CA LYS A 461 -34.80 -46.34 -21.11
C LYS A 461 -34.82 -47.85 -21.36
N ASN A 462 -34.39 -48.28 -22.54
CA ASN A 462 -34.35 -49.70 -22.90
C ASN A 462 -33.37 -50.49 -22.02
N MET A 463 -32.22 -49.89 -21.71
CA MET A 463 -31.27 -50.47 -20.76
C MET A 463 -31.90 -50.60 -19.37
N ALA A 464 -32.49 -49.53 -18.84
CA ALA A 464 -33.11 -49.53 -17.51
C ALA A 464 -34.22 -50.59 -17.40
N LEU A 465 -35.07 -50.70 -18.44
CA LEU A 465 -36.08 -51.76 -18.57
C LEU A 465 -35.46 -53.16 -18.53
N GLY A 466 -34.32 -53.38 -19.21
CA GLY A 466 -33.60 -54.65 -19.17
C GLY A 466 -33.04 -55.01 -17.78
N TYR A 467 -32.74 -54.00 -16.95
CA TYR A 467 -32.34 -54.18 -15.55
C TYR A 467 -33.54 -54.28 -14.59
N GLY A 468 -34.76 -54.05 -15.06
CA GLY A 468 -35.96 -53.98 -14.22
C GLY A 468 -35.92 -52.81 -13.22
N LYS A 469 -35.26 -51.71 -13.59
CA LYS A 469 -34.98 -50.55 -12.74
C LYS A 469 -35.37 -49.26 -13.43
N GLU A 470 -35.56 -48.19 -12.67
CA GLU A 470 -35.56 -46.83 -13.22
C GLU A 470 -34.14 -46.43 -13.68
N ILE A 471 -34.03 -45.38 -14.51
CA ILE A 471 -32.74 -44.99 -15.12
C ILE A 471 -31.70 -44.64 -14.04
N ASP A 472 -32.08 -43.91 -12.99
CA ASP A 472 -31.21 -43.54 -11.87
C ASP A 472 -30.76 -44.76 -11.04
N GLU A 473 -31.68 -45.69 -10.75
CA GLU A 473 -31.37 -46.94 -10.07
C GLU A 473 -30.41 -47.82 -10.88
N MET A 474 -30.59 -47.88 -12.20
CA MET A 474 -29.69 -48.58 -13.11
C MET A 474 -28.31 -47.94 -13.11
N ILE A 475 -28.23 -46.61 -13.19
CA ILE A 475 -26.95 -45.87 -13.18
C ILE A 475 -26.22 -46.09 -11.85
N TYR A 476 -26.93 -46.01 -10.71
CA TYR A 476 -26.36 -46.31 -9.40
C TYR A 476 -25.81 -47.74 -9.32
N SER A 477 -26.51 -48.70 -9.93
CA SER A 477 -26.09 -50.11 -9.92
C SER A 477 -24.89 -50.38 -10.81
N LYS A 478 -24.81 -49.69 -11.96
CA LYS A 478 -23.74 -49.90 -12.95
C LYS A 478 -22.47 -49.11 -12.60
N TYR A 479 -22.63 -47.93 -12.01
CA TYR A 479 -21.53 -47.02 -11.69
C TYR A 479 -21.61 -46.55 -10.22
N PRO A 480 -21.58 -47.46 -9.23
CA PRO A 480 -21.73 -47.08 -7.82
C PRO A 480 -20.67 -46.08 -7.34
N ASN A 481 -19.47 -46.13 -7.93
CA ASN A 481 -18.33 -45.28 -7.55
C ASN A 481 -18.50 -43.80 -7.89
N ILE A 482 -19.48 -43.43 -8.74
CA ILE A 482 -19.75 -42.02 -9.04
C ILE A 482 -20.65 -41.36 -8.00
N PHE A 483 -21.15 -42.12 -7.03
CA PHE A 483 -22.06 -41.67 -5.97
C PHE A 483 -21.40 -41.68 -4.60
N TYR A 484 -21.87 -40.77 -3.75
CA TYR A 484 -21.60 -40.78 -2.31
C TYR A 484 -22.84 -40.38 -1.52
N THR A 485 -22.85 -40.76 -0.25
CA THR A 485 -23.89 -40.35 0.70
C THR A 485 -23.45 -39.08 1.40
N ASN A 486 -24.23 -38.01 1.26
CA ASN A 486 -23.94 -36.75 1.95
C ASN A 486 -24.40 -36.76 3.43
N ASP A 487 -24.07 -35.69 4.16
CA ASP A 487 -24.42 -35.52 5.58
C ASP A 487 -25.92 -35.55 5.88
N PHE A 488 -26.77 -35.42 4.85
CA PHE A 488 -28.23 -35.51 4.93
C PHE A 488 -28.77 -36.88 4.54
N ASN A 489 -27.91 -37.90 4.47
CA ASN A 489 -28.22 -39.26 4.09
C ASN A 489 -28.86 -39.39 2.69
N LYS A 490 -28.49 -38.49 1.77
CA LYS A 490 -28.92 -38.55 0.36
C LYS A 490 -27.77 -39.05 -0.50
N THR A 491 -28.07 -40.02 -1.37
CA THR A 491 -27.17 -40.50 -2.42
C THR A 491 -27.13 -39.48 -3.54
N ILE A 492 -25.96 -38.90 -3.79
CA ILE A 492 -25.73 -37.86 -4.81
C ILE A 492 -24.47 -38.17 -5.61
N VAL A 493 -24.38 -37.69 -6.84
CA VAL A 493 -23.14 -37.89 -7.62
C VAL A 493 -22.03 -36.96 -7.11
N TYR A 494 -20.78 -37.38 -7.27
CA TYR A 494 -19.63 -36.51 -7.04
C TYR A 494 -19.62 -35.31 -8.00
N LYS A 495 -18.98 -34.22 -7.58
CA LYS A 495 -18.97 -32.93 -8.29
C LYS A 495 -18.43 -33.08 -9.72
N GLU A 496 -17.48 -33.98 -9.98
CA GLU A 496 -16.87 -34.18 -11.29
C GLU A 496 -17.89 -34.76 -12.31
N TYR A 497 -18.95 -35.43 -11.84
CA TYR A 497 -20.00 -36.04 -12.68
C TYR A 497 -21.25 -35.14 -12.83
N ARG A 498 -21.18 -33.89 -12.38
CA ARG A 498 -22.33 -32.96 -12.42
C ARG A 498 -22.87 -32.69 -13.83
N GLY A 499 -22.02 -32.74 -14.86
CA GLY A 499 -22.46 -32.61 -16.25
C GLY A 499 -23.38 -33.75 -16.69
N ILE A 500 -23.03 -35.00 -16.32
CA ILE A 500 -23.86 -36.19 -16.57
C ILE A 500 -25.20 -36.08 -15.84
N SER A 501 -25.16 -35.67 -14.57
CA SER A 501 -26.35 -35.43 -13.74
C SER A 501 -27.32 -34.43 -14.39
N ASP A 502 -26.81 -33.31 -14.88
CA ASP A 502 -27.62 -32.25 -15.50
C ASP A 502 -28.22 -32.68 -16.86
N ILE A 503 -27.45 -33.42 -17.68
CA ILE A 503 -27.94 -33.99 -18.94
C ILE A 503 -29.10 -34.99 -18.70
N ILE A 504 -28.97 -35.87 -17.69
CA ILE A 504 -30.04 -36.81 -17.30
C ILE A 504 -31.25 -36.08 -16.74
N HIS A 505 -31.01 -35.07 -15.89
CA HIS A 505 -32.07 -34.21 -15.37
C HIS A 505 -32.83 -33.54 -16.52
N GLY A 506 -32.12 -33.07 -17.55
CA GLY A 506 -32.72 -32.47 -18.74
C GLY A 506 -33.56 -33.43 -19.58
N MET A 507 -33.00 -34.59 -20.00
CA MET A 507 -33.73 -35.54 -20.86
C MET A 507 -34.96 -36.14 -20.18
N THR A 508 -34.98 -36.16 -18.85
CA THR A 508 -36.14 -36.62 -18.05
C THR A 508 -37.12 -35.51 -17.69
N ASN A 509 -36.90 -34.28 -18.16
CA ASN A 509 -37.67 -33.08 -17.83
C ASN A 509 -37.77 -32.87 -16.30
N GLY A 510 -36.64 -33.03 -15.61
CA GLY A 510 -36.47 -32.86 -14.18
C GLY A 510 -37.09 -33.96 -13.30
N LYS A 511 -37.48 -35.11 -13.87
CA LYS A 511 -37.97 -36.24 -13.08
C LYS A 511 -36.86 -36.94 -12.30
N ILE A 512 -35.67 -37.04 -12.89
CA ILE A 512 -34.50 -37.64 -12.24
C ILE A 512 -33.56 -36.50 -11.78
N ASP A 513 -33.32 -36.41 -10.46
CA ASP A 513 -32.42 -35.43 -9.86
C ASP A 513 -31.27 -36.16 -9.15
N LEU A 514 -30.13 -36.27 -9.84
CA LEU A 514 -28.90 -36.81 -9.28
C LEU A 514 -28.06 -35.74 -8.56
N ALA A 515 -28.71 -34.71 -7.99
CA ALA A 515 -28.21 -33.55 -7.25
C ALA A 515 -27.79 -32.31 -8.04
N TYR A 516 -27.39 -32.43 -9.31
CA TYR A 516 -27.06 -31.29 -10.17
C TYR A 516 -28.10 -31.20 -11.29
N GLY A 517 -28.70 -30.02 -11.45
CA GLY A 517 -29.87 -29.88 -12.30
C GLY A 517 -30.55 -28.53 -12.18
N HIS A 518 -31.28 -28.15 -13.23
CA HIS A 518 -32.13 -26.96 -13.25
C HIS A 518 -33.53 -27.22 -12.66
N ARG A 519 -33.74 -26.79 -11.41
CA ARG A 519 -34.98 -27.02 -10.64
C ARG A 519 -36.09 -25.98 -10.85
N GLN A 520 -35.85 -24.97 -11.69
CA GLN A 520 -36.87 -23.96 -11.97
C GLN A 520 -37.98 -24.58 -12.81
N LYS A 521 -39.23 -24.49 -12.33
CA LYS A 521 -40.40 -25.05 -13.02
C LYS A 521 -40.50 -24.48 -14.44
N GLY A 522 -40.56 -25.37 -15.43
CA GLY A 522 -40.67 -25.01 -16.85
C GLY A 522 -39.36 -24.65 -17.55
N TYR A 523 -38.21 -24.76 -16.87
CA TYR A 523 -36.90 -24.47 -17.47
C TYR A 523 -36.63 -25.33 -18.72
N TRP A 524 -36.82 -26.64 -18.63
CA TRP A 524 -36.59 -27.58 -19.75
C TRP A 524 -37.65 -27.51 -20.85
N ASN A 525 -38.73 -26.73 -20.66
CA ASN A 525 -39.70 -26.46 -21.72
C ASN A 525 -39.23 -25.33 -22.65
N GLY A 526 -38.11 -24.68 -22.35
CA GLY A 526 -37.51 -23.67 -23.20
C GLY A 526 -37.04 -24.26 -24.53
N GLU A 527 -37.14 -23.46 -25.59
CA GLU A 527 -36.70 -23.84 -26.94
C GLU A 527 -35.23 -24.25 -26.94
N ASN A 528 -34.97 -25.49 -27.40
CA ASN A 528 -33.65 -26.12 -27.46
C ASN A 528 -32.88 -26.16 -26.12
N ALA A 529 -33.54 -25.96 -24.96
CA ALA A 529 -32.88 -25.87 -23.65
C ALA A 529 -32.04 -27.12 -23.34
N LEU A 530 -32.56 -28.31 -23.65
CA LEU A 530 -31.83 -29.56 -23.46
C LEU A 530 -30.55 -29.62 -24.32
N ALA A 531 -30.62 -29.23 -25.58
CA ALA A 531 -29.48 -29.23 -26.49
C ALA A 531 -28.42 -28.20 -26.04
N LYS A 532 -28.84 -26.99 -25.67
CA LYS A 532 -27.98 -25.91 -25.16
C LYS A 532 -27.17 -26.35 -23.95
N GLU A 533 -27.85 -26.85 -22.92
CA GLU A 533 -27.17 -27.32 -21.71
C GLU A 533 -26.33 -28.58 -21.96
N THR A 534 -26.79 -29.50 -22.82
CA THR A 534 -26.00 -30.69 -23.16
C THR A 534 -24.68 -30.29 -23.81
N TRP A 535 -24.70 -29.40 -24.80
CA TRP A 535 -23.49 -28.88 -25.43
C TRP A 535 -22.53 -28.25 -24.41
N ALA A 536 -23.03 -27.39 -23.53
CA ALA A 536 -22.22 -26.71 -22.53
C ALA A 536 -21.65 -27.66 -21.46
N GLN A 537 -22.41 -28.67 -21.03
CA GLN A 537 -21.92 -29.67 -20.07
C GLN A 537 -20.88 -30.61 -20.70
N TYR A 538 -21.06 -31.00 -21.97
CA TYR A 538 -20.05 -31.77 -22.69
C TYR A 538 -18.74 -30.99 -22.83
N GLY A 539 -18.82 -29.74 -23.27
CA GLY A 539 -17.65 -28.89 -23.41
C GLY A 539 -16.89 -28.70 -22.10
N ARG A 540 -17.64 -28.53 -20.99
CA ARG A 540 -17.07 -28.51 -19.64
C ARG A 540 -16.34 -29.80 -19.27
N MET A 541 -16.93 -30.97 -19.50
CA MET A 541 -16.31 -32.25 -19.15
C MET A 541 -15.07 -32.54 -20.02
N LEU A 542 -15.08 -32.11 -21.28
CA LEU A 542 -13.90 -32.17 -22.15
C LEU A 542 -12.79 -31.21 -21.69
N TYR A 543 -13.15 -30.04 -21.16
CA TYR A 543 -12.20 -29.12 -20.55
C TYR A 543 -11.58 -29.71 -19.26
N GLU A 544 -12.40 -30.31 -18.38
CA GLU A 544 -11.91 -30.94 -17.14
C GLU A 544 -11.02 -32.17 -17.41
N ASN A 545 -11.18 -32.82 -18.57
CA ASN A 545 -10.36 -33.92 -19.06
C ASN A 545 -10.11 -35.04 -18.03
N ASN A 546 -11.17 -35.43 -17.31
CA ASN A 546 -11.13 -36.54 -16.36
C ASN A 546 -11.52 -37.85 -17.07
N ASP A 547 -10.57 -38.78 -17.17
CA ASP A 547 -10.74 -40.05 -17.90
C ASP A 547 -11.92 -40.89 -17.41
N ASP A 548 -12.15 -40.94 -16.09
CA ASP A 548 -13.26 -41.71 -15.52
C ASP A 548 -14.61 -41.09 -15.88
N VAL A 549 -14.71 -39.76 -15.82
CA VAL A 549 -15.93 -39.02 -16.22
C VAL A 549 -16.20 -39.21 -17.71
N LEU A 550 -15.17 -39.04 -18.56
CA LEU A 550 -15.31 -39.17 -20.02
C LEU A 550 -15.68 -40.60 -20.43
N LYS A 551 -15.18 -41.61 -19.73
CA LYS A 551 -15.57 -43.01 -19.94
C LYS A 551 -17.04 -43.24 -19.63
N VAL A 552 -17.51 -42.78 -18.47
CA VAL A 552 -18.93 -42.92 -18.08
C VAL A 552 -19.82 -42.13 -19.05
N LEU A 553 -19.38 -40.94 -19.47
CA LEU A 553 -20.07 -40.10 -20.44
C LEU A 553 -20.27 -40.84 -21.78
N GLN A 554 -19.20 -41.43 -22.34
CA GLN A 554 -19.24 -42.17 -23.59
C GLN A 554 -20.10 -43.45 -23.51
N GLU A 555 -20.14 -44.12 -22.36
CA GLU A 555 -20.98 -45.30 -22.16
C GLU A 555 -22.47 -44.94 -22.00
N LEU A 556 -22.78 -43.82 -21.35
CA LEU A 556 -24.15 -43.34 -21.14
C LEU A 556 -24.71 -42.59 -22.36
N PHE A 557 -23.88 -41.95 -23.18
CA PHE A 557 -24.33 -41.12 -24.30
C PHE A 557 -23.41 -41.25 -25.55
N PRO A 558 -23.22 -42.46 -26.10
CA PRO A 558 -22.32 -42.72 -27.21
C PRO A 558 -22.68 -41.95 -28.49
N GLU A 559 -23.96 -41.81 -28.82
CA GLU A 559 -24.40 -41.13 -30.04
C GLU A 559 -24.12 -39.62 -29.93
N THR A 560 -24.47 -39.03 -28.79
CA THR A 560 -24.24 -37.61 -28.50
C THR A 560 -22.75 -37.30 -28.41
N THR A 561 -21.96 -38.17 -27.77
CA THR A 561 -20.51 -37.99 -27.66
C THR A 561 -19.83 -38.05 -29.02
N SER A 562 -20.23 -39.00 -29.88
CA SER A 562 -19.68 -39.13 -31.24
C SER A 562 -19.98 -37.87 -32.07
N GLU A 563 -21.21 -37.38 -31.99
CA GLU A 563 -21.65 -36.21 -32.76
C GLU A 563 -20.99 -34.90 -32.28
N ILE A 564 -20.87 -34.69 -30.96
CA ILE A 564 -20.17 -33.53 -30.42
C ILE A 564 -18.70 -33.54 -30.84
N ASN A 565 -18.02 -34.69 -30.78
CA ASN A 565 -16.64 -34.81 -31.24
C ASN A 565 -16.50 -34.55 -32.76
N ARG A 566 -17.51 -34.92 -33.57
CA ARG A 566 -17.55 -34.60 -35.00
C ARG A 566 -17.67 -33.09 -35.22
N ILE A 567 -18.60 -32.44 -34.52
CA ILE A 567 -18.83 -30.99 -34.60
C ILE A 567 -17.57 -30.23 -34.19
N LEU A 568 -16.94 -30.55 -33.05
CA LEU A 568 -15.72 -29.88 -32.59
C LEU A 568 -14.59 -29.93 -33.63
N LYS A 569 -14.40 -31.08 -34.29
CA LYS A 569 -13.40 -31.26 -35.36
C LYS A 569 -13.72 -30.46 -36.63
N GLU A 570 -15.00 -30.28 -36.95
CA GLU A 570 -15.43 -29.51 -38.13
C GLU A 570 -15.30 -28.01 -37.92
N MET A 571 -15.50 -27.54 -36.69
CA MET A 571 -15.42 -26.10 -36.36
C MET A 571 -14.00 -25.52 -36.43
N ILE A 572 -12.98 -26.38 -36.50
CA ILE A 572 -11.56 -25.99 -36.41
C ILE A 572 -10.82 -26.08 -37.74
N LYS A 573 -11.39 -26.81 -38.70
CA LYS A 573 -10.97 -26.83 -40.10
C LYS A 573 -11.38 -25.53 -40.79
#